data_AF-A0A3A1WPD8-F1
#
_entry.id   AF-A0A3A1WPD8-F1
#
_cell.length_a   1.000
_cell.length_b   1.000
_cell.length_c   1.000
_cell.angle_alpha   90.00
_cell.angle_beta   90.00
_cell.angle_gamma   90.00
#
_symmetry.space_group_name_H-M   'P 1'
#
loop_
_entity.id
_entity.type
_entity.pdbx_description
1 polymer ?
#
loop_
_entity_poly.entity_id
_entity_poly.type
_entity_poly.pdbx_seq_one_letter_code
_entity_poly.pdbx_strand_id
1 'polypeptide(L)'
;MRSYLDGAPELPVRGGKLHVQAIADAAGIDRQTLYKNASCRALIEAAAARVGADAVAKGGPAALDPEHARLERRVSELERANAALRVEVTELRSRLRRLAHVEEHLTETGRLVR
;
A
#
# COMPACT_ATOMS: atom_id res chain seq x y z
N MET A 1 4.22 -7.86 24.20
CA MET A 1 3.84 -6.48 24.58
C MET A 1 4.43 -6.03 25.92
N ARG A 2 4.01 -6.55 27.08
CA ARG A 2 4.52 -6.10 28.39
C ARG A 2 6.05 -6.22 28.52
N SER A 3 6.59 -7.39 28.18
CA SER A 3 8.05 -7.63 28.13
C SER A 3 8.79 -6.61 27.23
N TYR A 4 8.19 -6.22 26.10
CA TYR A 4 8.76 -5.22 25.20
C TYR A 4 8.73 -3.81 25.80
N LEU A 5 7.60 -3.37 26.36
CA LEU A 5 7.47 -2.04 26.95
C LEU A 5 8.30 -1.85 28.23
N ASP A 6 8.55 -2.93 28.98
CA ASP A 6 9.34 -2.89 30.21
C ASP A 6 10.85 -3.07 29.94
N GLY A 7 11.22 -3.78 28.87
CA GLY A 7 12.61 -4.00 28.48
C GLY A 7 13.19 -3.01 27.47
N ALA A 8 12.37 -2.18 26.82
CA ALA A 8 12.83 -1.20 25.85
C ALA A 8 13.55 -0.03 26.55
N PRO A 9 14.84 0.23 26.25
CA PRO A 9 15.59 1.32 26.87
C PRO A 9 15.10 2.70 26.42
N GLU A 10 14.54 2.78 25.20
CA GLU A 10 13.93 4.00 24.66
C GLU A 10 12.67 3.63 23.89
N LEU A 11 11.54 4.27 24.21
CA LEU A 11 10.29 4.04 23.50
C LEU A 11 10.19 5.01 22.32
N PRO A 12 9.67 4.57 21.16
CA PRO A 12 9.58 5.41 19.98
C PRO A 12 8.58 6.55 20.21
N VAL A 13 9.08 7.77 20.39
CA VAL A 13 8.31 8.99 20.57
C VAL A 13 8.42 9.84 19.31
N ARG A 14 7.29 10.36 18.81
CA ARG A 14 7.24 11.31 17.68
C ARG A 14 6.43 12.53 18.10
N GLY A 15 7.08 13.69 18.19
CA GLY A 15 6.42 14.95 18.56
C GLY A 15 5.81 14.93 19.97
N GLY A 16 6.51 14.33 20.94
CA GLY A 16 6.06 14.25 22.33
C GLY A 16 4.99 13.18 22.62
N LYS A 17 4.60 12.37 21.63
CA LYS A 17 3.62 11.29 21.78
C LYS A 17 4.22 9.94 21.38
N LEU A 18 3.80 8.86 22.04
CA LEU A 18 4.21 7.50 21.65
C LEU A 18 3.75 7.14 20.23
N HIS A 19 4.67 6.63 19.43
CA HIS A 19 4.42 6.19 18.07
C HIS A 19 3.87 4.75 18.07
N VAL A 20 2.54 4.63 18.24
CA VAL A 20 1.84 3.35 18.41
C VAL A 20 2.13 2.34 17.28
N GLN A 21 2.32 2.80 16.04
CA GLN A 21 2.67 1.91 14.92
C GLN A 21 4.05 1.27 15.11
N ALA A 22 5.06 2.04 15.53
CA ALA A 22 6.40 1.50 15.75
C ALA A 22 6.42 0.51 16.92
N ILE A 23 5.56 0.74 17.93
CA ILE A 23 5.37 -0.19 19.04
C ILE A 23 4.69 -1.49 18.55
N ALA A 24 3.69 -1.38 17.67
CA ALA A 24 3.02 -2.53 17.07
C ALA A 24 4.01 -3.41 16.30
N ASP A 25 4.81 -2.79 15.43
CA ASP A 25 5.79 -3.46 14.59
C ASP A 25 6.87 -4.14 15.44
N ALA A 26 7.42 -3.43 16.43
CA ALA A 26 8.48 -3.95 17.29
C ALA A 26 7.99 -5.01 18.30
N ALA A 27 6.73 -4.93 18.73
CA ALA A 27 6.12 -5.95 19.59
C ALA A 27 5.54 -7.14 18.80
N GLY A 28 5.55 -7.08 17.46
CA GLY A 28 5.00 -8.11 16.58
C GLY A 28 3.49 -8.29 16.70
N ILE A 29 2.75 -7.23 17.04
CA ILE A 29 1.30 -7.27 17.28
C ILE A 29 0.61 -6.37 16.28
N ASP A 30 -0.54 -6.81 15.77
CA ASP A 30 -1.36 -5.99 14.89
C ASP A 30 -1.82 -4.69 15.56
N ARG A 31 -1.73 -3.58 14.81
CA ARG A 31 -2.08 -2.24 15.30
C ARG A 31 -3.53 -2.19 15.81
N GLN A 32 -4.45 -2.88 15.15
CA GLN A 32 -5.87 -2.89 15.54
C GLN A 32 -6.07 -3.60 16.88
N THR A 33 -5.26 -4.62 17.19
CA THR A 33 -5.25 -5.28 18.50
C THR A 33 -4.88 -4.32 19.62
N LEU A 34 -3.91 -3.42 19.40
CA LEU A 34 -3.52 -2.41 20.40
C LEU A 34 -4.66 -1.44 20.73
N TYR A 35 -5.50 -1.11 19.76
CA TYR A 35 -6.65 -0.22 19.97
C TYR A 35 -7.87 -0.93 20.57
N LYS A 36 -8.16 -2.15 20.14
CA LYS A 36 -9.37 -2.90 20.56
C LYS A 36 -9.21 -3.59 21.91
N ASN A 37 -7.99 -4.01 22.26
CA ASN A 37 -7.72 -4.70 23.51
C ASN A 37 -7.47 -3.70 24.65
N ALA A 38 -8.37 -3.67 25.64
CA ALA A 38 -8.30 -2.74 26.77
C ALA A 38 -7.00 -2.89 27.57
N SER A 39 -6.49 -4.12 27.73
CA SER A 39 -5.23 -4.38 28.44
C SER A 39 -4.03 -3.82 27.69
N CYS A 40 -4.01 -3.92 26.36
CA CYS A 40 -2.95 -3.33 25.54
C CYS A 40 -2.96 -1.80 25.61
N ARG A 41 -4.16 -1.19 25.60
CA ARG A 41 -4.31 0.26 25.78
C ARG A 41 -3.76 0.73 27.12
N ALA A 42 -4.13 0.05 28.21
CA ALA A 42 -3.64 0.37 29.54
C ALA A 42 -2.10 0.25 29.65
N LEU A 43 -1.50 -0.74 29.00
CA LEU A 43 -0.05 -0.89 28.95
C LEU A 43 0.64 0.25 28.19
N ILE A 44 0.07 0.71 27.07
CA ILE A 44 0.62 1.83 26.30
C ILE A 44 0.47 3.15 27.07
N GLU A 45 -0.65 3.36 27.76
CA GLU A 45 -0.87 4.52 28.62
C GLU A 45 0.13 4.56 29.79
N ALA A 46 0.35 3.43 30.46
CA ALA A 46 1.36 3.32 31.53
C ALA A 46 2.79 3.58 31.01
N ALA A 47 3.10 3.09 29.81
CA ALA A 47 4.38 3.35 29.16
C ALA A 47 4.53 4.83 28.73
N ALA A 48 3.47 5.48 28.28
CA ALA A 48 3.47 6.91 27.94
C ALA A 48 3.76 7.77 29.18
N ALA A 49 3.11 7.45 30.29
CA ALA A 49 3.32 8.12 31.57
C ALA A 49 4.77 7.99 32.06
N ARG A 50 5.39 6.82 31.91
CA ARG A 50 6.81 6.59 32.27
C ARG A 50 7.79 7.47 31.51
N VAL A 51 7.51 7.77 30.24
CA VAL A 51 8.41 8.53 29.35
C VAL A 51 8.07 10.02 29.36
N GLY A 52 7.07 10.45 30.14
CA GLY A 52 6.60 11.83 30.14
C GLY A 52 6.02 12.26 28.79
N ALA A 53 5.63 11.29 27.94
CA ALA A 53 4.98 11.55 26.68
C ALA A 53 3.51 11.86 26.94
N ASP A 54 3.02 12.94 26.32
CA ASP A 54 1.62 13.30 26.41
C ASP A 54 0.78 12.15 25.85
N ALA A 55 -0.35 11.87 26.53
CA ALA A 55 -1.19 10.70 26.36
C ALA A 55 -1.22 10.21 24.90
N VAL A 56 -0.96 8.90 24.75
CA VAL A 56 -0.98 8.09 23.53
C VAL A 56 -1.56 8.87 22.37
N ALA A 57 -0.76 9.18 21.34
CA ALA A 57 -1.32 9.77 20.12
C ALA A 57 -2.56 8.96 19.76
N LYS A 58 -3.73 9.57 19.95
CA LYS A 58 -5.02 9.00 19.58
C LYS A 58 -4.97 8.91 18.06
N GLY A 59 -4.30 7.87 17.57
CA GLY A 59 -4.58 7.28 16.30
C GLY A 59 -5.98 6.70 16.45
N GLY A 60 -6.99 7.56 16.32
CA GLY A 60 -8.20 7.14 15.63
C GLY A 60 -7.80 6.49 14.29
N PRO A 61 -8.73 5.81 13.59
CA PRO A 61 -8.43 5.28 12.26
C PRO A 61 -7.69 6.39 11.54
N ALA A 62 -6.40 6.14 11.22
CA ALA A 62 -5.56 7.19 10.66
C ALA A 62 -6.41 7.74 9.52
N ALA A 63 -6.86 8.99 9.64
CA ALA A 63 -7.57 9.64 8.56
C ALA A 63 -6.64 9.41 7.38
N LEU A 64 -7.04 8.52 6.46
CA LEU A 64 -6.19 7.98 5.41
C LEU A 64 -5.36 9.14 4.93
N ASP A 65 -4.05 9.07 5.19
CA ASP A 65 -3.15 10.19 4.96
C ASP A 65 -3.55 10.77 3.59
N PRO A 66 -3.94 12.05 3.49
CA PRO A 66 -4.46 12.60 2.23
C PRO A 66 -3.50 12.35 1.07
N GLU A 67 -2.20 12.19 1.37
CA GLU A 67 -1.19 11.72 0.44
C GLU A 67 -1.40 10.25 0.02
N HIS A 68 -1.60 9.33 0.97
CA HIS A 68 -1.91 7.92 0.69
C HIS A 68 -3.20 7.77 -0.12
N ALA A 69 -4.27 8.49 0.23
CA ALA A 69 -5.52 8.46 -0.53
C ALA A 69 -5.39 9.06 -1.94
N ARG A 70 -4.47 10.02 -2.14
CA ARG A 70 -4.12 10.55 -3.46
C ARG A 70 -3.30 9.54 -4.26
N LEU A 71 -2.35 8.87 -3.62
CA LEU A 71 -1.51 7.84 -4.23
C LEU A 71 -2.35 6.64 -4.67
N GLU A 72 -3.26 6.13 -3.84
CA GLU A 72 -4.18 5.05 -4.20
C GLU A 72 -5.06 5.41 -5.41
N ARG A 73 -5.61 6.63 -5.43
CA ARG A 73 -6.36 7.12 -6.60
C ARG A 73 -5.50 7.15 -7.85
N ARG A 74 -4.27 7.64 -7.73
CA ARG A 74 -3.33 7.70 -8.85
C ARG A 74 -2.94 6.31 -9.35
N VAL A 75 -2.74 5.36 -8.45
CA VAL A 75 -2.48 3.95 -8.79
C VAL A 75 -3.66 3.37 -9.56
N SER A 76 -4.88 3.53 -9.05
CA SER A 76 -6.08 3.02 -9.74
C SER A 76 -6.28 3.64 -11.14
N GLU A 77 -6.01 4.94 -11.30
CA GLU A 77 -6.03 5.59 -12.60
C GLU A 77 -4.99 5.02 -13.56
N LEU A 78 -3.75 4.86 -13.09
CA LEU A 78 -2.66 4.32 -13.88
C LEU A 78 -2.90 2.86 -14.27
N GLU A 79 -3.46 2.04 -13.39
CA GLU A 79 -3.83 0.65 -13.67
C GLU A 79 -4.87 0.56 -14.78
N ARG A 80 -5.91 1.40 -14.72
CA ARG A 80 -6.94 1.47 -15.78
C ARG A 80 -6.34 1.90 -17.11
N ALA A 81 -5.49 2.93 -17.11
CA ALA A 81 -4.82 3.40 -18.32
C ALA A 81 -3.89 2.32 -18.90
N ASN A 82 -3.14 1.61 -18.05
CA ASN A 82 -2.26 0.53 -18.48
C ASN A 82 -3.05 -0.62 -19.09
N ALA A 83 -4.18 -1.00 -18.48
CA ALA A 83 -5.06 -2.03 -19.02
C ALA A 83 -5.60 -1.65 -20.41
N ALA A 84 -6.07 -0.41 -20.60
CA ALA A 84 -6.54 0.09 -21.89
C ALA A 84 -5.44 0.05 -22.96
N LEU A 85 -4.24 0.57 -22.64
CA LEU A 85 -3.09 0.56 -23.56
C LEU A 85 -2.64 -0.86 -23.93
N ARG A 86 -2.68 -1.80 -23.00
CA ARG A 86 -2.34 -3.21 -23.28
C ARG A 86 -3.30 -3.85 -24.28
N VAL A 87 -4.60 -3.54 -24.17
CA VAL A 87 -5.61 -4.00 -25.13
C VAL A 87 -5.32 -3.40 -26.50
N GLU A 88 -5.12 -2.09 -26.60
CA GLU A 88 -4.84 -1.40 -27.85
C GLU A 88 -3.58 -1.95 -28.55
N VAL A 89 -2.49 -2.14 -27.80
CA VAL A 89 -1.26 -2.77 -28.33
C VAL A 89 -1.53 -4.18 -28.85
N THR A 90 -2.36 -4.96 -28.17
CA THR A 90 -2.70 -6.32 -28.58
C THR A 90 -3.52 -6.33 -29.87
N GLU A 91 -4.48 -5.42 -30.01
CA GLU A 91 -5.30 -5.26 -31.21
C GLU A 91 -4.46 -4.77 -32.40
N LEU A 92 -3.62 -3.75 -32.21
CA LEU A 92 -2.72 -3.22 -33.23
C LEU A 92 -1.74 -4.28 -33.72
N ARG A 93 -1.13 -5.04 -32.79
CA ARG A 93 -0.26 -6.17 -33.15
C ARG A 93 -1.01 -7.25 -33.93
N SER A 94 -2.26 -7.52 -33.58
CA SER A 94 -3.09 -8.48 -34.31
C SER A 94 -3.42 -7.99 -35.72
N ARG A 95 -3.70 -6.69 -35.88
CA ARG A 95 -3.92 -6.07 -37.19
C ARG A 95 -2.67 -6.11 -38.07
N LEU A 96 -1.51 -5.78 -37.50
CA LEU A 96 -0.23 -5.86 -38.20
C LEU A 96 0.07 -7.28 -38.68
N ARG A 97 -0.15 -8.30 -37.83
CA ARG A 97 0.03 -9.70 -38.25
C ARG A 97 -0.87 -10.08 -39.42
N ARG A 98 -2.14 -9.65 -39.42
CA ARG A 98 -3.06 -9.91 -40.54
C ARG A 98 -2.60 -9.24 -41.83
N LEU A 99 -2.15 -7.99 -41.75
CA LEU A 99 -1.65 -7.26 -42.92
C LEU A 99 -0.36 -7.89 -43.46
N ALA A 100 0.59 -8.21 -42.58
CA ALA A 100 1.83 -8.89 -42.96
C ALA A 100 1.55 -10.22 -43.66
N HIS A 101 0.58 -11.00 -43.19
CA HIS A 101 0.18 -12.26 -43.84
C HIS A 101 -0.39 -12.02 -45.26
N VAL A 102 -1.19 -10.98 -45.45
CA VAL A 102 -1.73 -10.61 -46.76
C VAL A 102 -0.62 -10.15 -47.71
N GLU A 103 0.32 -9.33 -47.21
CA GLU A 103 1.49 -8.87 -47.97
C GLU A 103 2.39 -10.02 -48.40
N GLU A 104 2.66 -10.97 -47.49
CA GLU A 104 3.43 -12.18 -47.78
C GLU A 104 2.76 -12.99 -48.90
N HIS A 105 1.46 -13.29 -48.77
CA HIS A 105 0.73 -14.04 -49.78
C HIS A 105 0.67 -13.32 -51.14
N LEU A 106 0.50 -12.00 -51.14
CA LEU A 106 0.55 -11.18 -52.36
C LEU A 106 1.92 -11.26 -53.03
N THR A 107 3.00 -11.23 -52.25
CA THR A 107 4.36 -11.31 -52.76
C THR A 107 4.66 -12.69 -53.35
N GLU A 108 4.20 -13.76 -52.67
CA GLU A 108 4.43 -15.14 -53.10
C GLU A 108 3.57 -15.56 -54.29
N THR A 109 2.29 -15.17 -54.32
CA THR A 109 1.31 -15.67 -55.29
C THR A 109 0.90 -14.65 -56.35
N GLY A 110 1.24 -13.38 -56.16
CA GLY A 110 0.76 -12.26 -56.99
C GLY A 110 -0.74 -12.00 -56.86
N ARG A 111 -1.43 -12.64 -55.91
CA ARG A 111 -2.90 -12.59 -55.74
C ARG A 111 -3.27 -12.26 -54.30
N LEU A 112 -4.42 -11.63 -54.12
CA LEU A 112 -4.93 -11.26 -52.80
C LEU A 112 -5.54 -12.47 -52.09
N VAL A 113 -5.29 -12.61 -50.78
CA VAL A 113 -5.89 -13.68 -49.95
C VAL A 113 -7.42 -13.53 -49.99
N ARG A 114 -8.14 -14.58 -50.43
CA ARG A 114 -9.62 -14.64 -50.44
C ARG A 114 -10.15 -15.39 -49.24
#